data_AF-A0A2S9IQK1-F1
#
_entry.id   AF-A0A2S9IQK1-F1
#
_cell.length_a   1.000
_cell.length_b   1.000
_cell.length_c   1.000
_cell.angle_alpha   90.00
_cell.angle_beta   90.00
_cell.angle_gamma   90.00
#
_symmetry.space_group_name_H-M   'P 1'
#
loop_
_entity.id
_entity.type
_entity.pdbx_description
1 polymer ?
#
loop_
_entity_poly.entity_id
_entity_poly.type
_entity_poly.pdbx_seq_one_letter_code
_entity_poly.pdbx_strand_id
1 'polypeptide(L)'
;IPLLRILTDRGTEYCGAREHHEFQLYLAIEDIEHTKTKAKSPQTNGICERFHRTMQDEFYATAFRKKIYGSIEELQKDLDVWLD
;
A
#
# COMPACT_ATOMS: atom_id res chain seq x y z
N ILE A 1 -14.20 -7.59 -8.51
CA ILE A 1 -13.88 -6.74 -9.69
C ILE A 1 -12.41 -6.99 -10.01
N PRO A 2 -12.01 -7.27 -11.26
CA PRO A 2 -10.59 -7.44 -11.60
C PRO A 2 -9.81 -6.15 -11.32
N LEU A 3 -8.64 -6.27 -10.71
CA LEU A 3 -7.80 -5.13 -10.39
C LEU A 3 -7.04 -4.66 -11.63
N LEU A 4 -7.48 -3.55 -12.24
CA LEU A 4 -6.92 -3.12 -13.53
C LEU A 4 -5.58 -2.39 -13.41
N ARG A 5 -5.34 -1.70 -12.28
CA ARG A 5 -4.18 -0.83 -12.11
C ARG A 5 -3.81 -0.68 -10.64
N ILE A 6 -2.51 -0.60 -10.37
CA ILE A 6 -1.95 -0.26 -9.07
C ILE A 6 -1.08 1.00 -9.20
N LEU A 7 -1.20 1.88 -8.20
CA LEU A 7 -0.30 3.02 -8.01
C LEU A 7 0.63 2.74 -6.82
N THR A 8 1.94 2.69 -7.05
CA THR A 8 2.94 2.63 -5.98
C THR A 8 3.89 3.83 -6.08
N ASP A 9 4.69 4.02 -5.04
CA ASP A 9 5.88 4.88 -5.15
C ASP A 9 7.00 4.17 -5.93
N ARG A 10 8.22 4.71 -5.86
CA ARG A 10 9.40 4.15 -6.54
C ARG A 10 10.28 3.33 -5.59
N GLY A 11 9.73 2.82 -4.49
CA GLY A 11 10.38 1.91 -3.57
C GLY A 11 10.92 0.68 -4.28
N THR A 12 12.05 0.17 -3.81
CA THR A 12 12.73 -1.00 -4.41
C THR A 12 11.94 -2.30 -4.26
N GLU A 13 10.96 -2.32 -3.35
CA GLU A 13 10.00 -3.41 -3.16
C GLU A 13 8.93 -3.47 -4.26
N TYR A 14 8.66 -2.34 -4.93
CA TYR A 14 7.71 -2.26 -6.05
C TYR A 14 8.43 -2.15 -7.39
N CYS A 15 9.67 -1.69 -7.41
CA CYS A 15 10.42 -1.34 -8.61
C CYS A 15 11.75 -2.08 -8.70
N GLY A 16 11.90 -2.93 -9.73
CA GLY A 16 13.18 -3.54 -10.11
C GLY A 16 13.18 -4.08 -11.53
N ALA A 17 14.23 -4.81 -11.89
CA ALA A 17 14.34 -5.45 -13.20
C ALA A 17 13.26 -6.53 -13.32
N ARG A 18 12.38 -6.41 -14.33
CA ARG A 18 11.20 -7.27 -14.49
C ARG A 18 11.54 -8.76 -14.47
N GLU A 19 12.69 -9.16 -14.98
CA GLU A 19 13.13 -10.56 -15.04
C GLU A 19 13.40 -11.18 -13.66
N HIS A 20 13.64 -10.35 -12.63
CA HIS A 20 14.05 -10.80 -11.30
C HIS A 20 13.24 -10.15 -10.17
N HIS A 21 12.16 -9.45 -10.49
CA HIS A 21 11.39 -8.70 -9.52
C HIS A 21 9.98 -9.27 -9.39
N GLU A 22 9.76 -10.06 -8.33
CA GLU A 22 8.55 -10.86 -8.10
C GLU A 22 7.26 -10.04 -8.25
N PHE A 23 7.21 -8.84 -7.67
CA PHE A 23 6.05 -7.96 -7.80
C PHE A 23 5.77 -7.56 -9.26
N GLN A 24 6.81 -7.25 -10.05
CA GLN A 24 6.62 -6.84 -11.45
C GLN A 24 6.23 -8.03 -12.34
N LEU A 25 6.72 -9.23 -12.01
CA LEU A 25 6.30 -10.47 -12.66
C LEU A 25 4.83 -10.77 -12.36
N TYR A 26 4.41 -10.64 -11.10
CA TYR A 26 3.01 -10.83 -10.70
C TYR A 26 2.07 -9.91 -11.46
N LEU A 27 2.35 -8.59 -11.49
CA LEU A 27 1.52 -7.64 -12.22
C LEU A 27 1.44 -7.95 -13.72
N ALA A 28 2.53 -8.45 -14.31
CA ALA A 28 2.55 -8.85 -15.70
C ALA A 28 1.74 -10.13 -15.99
N ILE A 29 1.74 -11.09 -15.07
CA ILE A 29 0.97 -12.34 -15.20
C ILE A 29 -0.52 -12.05 -15.06
N GLU A 30 -0.88 -11.19 -14.12
CA GLU A 30 -2.27 -10.84 -13.80
C GLU A 30 -2.84 -9.71 -14.70
N ASP A 31 -2.07 -9.24 -15.70
CA ASP A 31 -2.44 -8.13 -16.60
C ASP A 31 -2.86 -6.85 -15.86
N ILE A 32 -2.11 -6.50 -14.81
CA ILE A 32 -2.34 -5.34 -13.96
C ILE A 32 -1.39 -4.21 -14.35
N GLU A 33 -1.92 -3.05 -14.70
CA GLU A 33 -1.09 -1.89 -15.02
C GLU A 33 -0.39 -1.33 -13.78
N HIS A 34 0.93 -1.17 -13.85
CA HIS A 34 1.71 -0.55 -12.79
C HIS A 34 1.98 0.94 -13.08
N THR A 35 1.27 1.83 -12.38
CA THR A 35 1.57 3.26 -12.35
C THR A 35 2.49 3.57 -11.17
N LYS A 36 3.54 4.36 -11.41
CA LYS A 36 4.47 4.80 -10.37
C LYS A 36 4.31 6.28 -10.12
N THR A 37 4.45 6.71 -8.87
CA THR A 37 4.51 8.13 -8.58
C THR A 37 5.69 8.79 -9.32
N LYS A 38 5.48 10.04 -9.77
CA LYS A 38 6.52 10.81 -10.44
C LYS A 38 7.44 11.43 -9.40
N ALA A 39 8.75 11.26 -9.57
CA ALA A 39 9.72 11.97 -8.74
C ALA A 39 9.49 13.48 -8.84
N LYS A 40 9.59 14.19 -7.70
CA LYS A 40 9.38 15.64 -7.61
C LYS A 40 7.99 16.11 -8.10
N SER A 41 6.98 15.26 -7.99
CA SER A 41 5.57 15.57 -8.30
C SER A 41 4.71 15.47 -7.04
N PRO A 42 4.50 16.59 -6.32
CA PRO A 42 3.77 16.61 -5.05
C PRO A 42 2.35 16.05 -5.15
N GLN A 43 1.71 16.16 -6.31
CA GLN A 43 0.33 15.72 -6.51
C GLN A 43 0.23 14.19 -6.47
N THR A 44 1.10 13.49 -7.21
CA THR A 44 1.10 12.01 -7.29
C THR A 44 1.72 11.37 -6.05
N ASN A 45 2.82 11.92 -5.52
CA ASN A 45 3.38 11.45 -4.25
C ASN A 45 2.41 11.72 -3.09
N GLY A 46 1.75 12.88 -3.12
CA GLY A 46 0.87 13.31 -2.06
C GLY A 46 -0.35 12.41 -1.84
N ILE A 47 -0.79 11.62 -2.83
CA ILE A 47 -1.91 10.68 -2.61
C ILE A 47 -1.47 9.56 -1.67
N CYS A 48 -0.39 8.83 -2.01
CA CYS A 48 0.14 7.76 -1.18
C CYS A 48 0.56 8.30 0.21
N GLU A 49 1.25 9.44 0.25
CA GLU A 49 1.69 10.06 1.50
C GLU A 49 0.52 10.50 2.39
N ARG A 50 -0.56 11.06 1.81
CA ARG A 50 -1.76 11.44 2.58
C ARG A 50 -2.48 10.22 3.10
N PHE A 51 -2.65 9.18 2.27
CA PHE A 51 -3.31 7.95 2.71
C PHE A 51 -2.57 7.29 3.88
N HIS A 52 -1.26 7.12 3.78
CA HIS A 52 -0.47 6.55 4.88
C HIS A 52 -0.52 7.41 6.15
N ARG A 53 -0.56 8.74 6.01
CA ARG A 53 -0.73 9.64 7.16
C ARG A 53 -2.10 9.49 7.81
N THR A 54 -3.18 9.42 7.02
CA THR A 54 -4.53 9.16 7.51
C THR A 54 -4.60 7.83 8.27
N MET A 55 -4.07 6.74 7.70
CA MET A 55 -3.99 5.45 8.40
C MET A 55 -3.21 5.54 9.71
N GLN A 56 -2.07 6.24 9.70
CA GLN A 56 -1.26 6.42 10.90
C GLN A 56 -1.99 7.18 12.00
N ASP A 57 -2.58 8.33 11.67
CA ASP A 57 -3.17 9.25 12.64
C ASP A 57 -4.52 8.76 13.14
N GLU A 58 -5.35 8.21 12.26
CA GLU A 58 -6.72 7.82 12.58
C GLU A 58 -6.80 6.37 13.10
N PHE A 59 -6.09 5.44 12.46
CA PHE A 59 -6.12 4.03 12.82
C PHE A 59 -4.97 3.64 13.77
N TYR A 60 -3.72 3.57 13.30
CA TYR A 60 -2.63 2.95 14.06
C TYR A 60 -2.35 3.63 15.41
N ALA A 61 -2.28 4.95 15.43
CA ALA A 61 -2.03 5.70 16.66
C ALA A 61 -3.15 5.49 17.71
N THR A 62 -4.38 5.25 17.26
CA THR A 62 -5.52 4.99 18.14
C THR A 62 -5.58 3.53 18.57
N ALA A 63 -5.43 2.60 17.63
CA ALA A 63 -5.47 1.16 17.82
C ALA A 63 -4.43 0.70 18.86
N PHE A 64 -3.16 1.08 18.66
CA PHE A 64 -2.06 0.65 19.53
C PHE A 64 -2.09 1.26 20.94
N ARG A 65 -2.91 2.31 21.18
CA ARG A 65 -3.16 2.83 22.54
C ARG A 65 -4.30 2.09 23.24
N LYS A 66 -5.24 1.53 22.49
CA LYS A 66 -6.46 0.90 23.03
C LYS A 66 -6.33 -0.60 23.21
N LYS A 67 -5.51 -1.26 22.39
CA LYS A 67 -5.44 -2.72 22.30
C LYS A 67 -3.99 -3.17 22.09
N ILE A 68 -3.59 -4.21 22.83
CA ILE A 68 -2.36 -4.94 22.58
C ILE A 68 -2.70 -6.07 21.61
N TYR A 69 -2.04 -6.08 20.46
CA TYR A 69 -2.24 -7.10 19.43
C TYR A 69 -1.27 -8.25 19.64
N GLY A 70 -1.79 -9.48 19.70
CA GLY A 70 -0.99 -10.70 19.83
C GLY A 70 -0.47 -11.25 18.51
N SER A 71 -1.09 -10.86 17.39
CA SER A 71 -0.70 -11.30 16.05
C SER A 71 -1.06 -10.27 14.98
N ILE A 72 -0.51 -10.43 13.77
CA ILE A 72 -0.80 -9.54 12.63
C ILE A 72 -2.25 -9.71 12.19
N GLU A 73 -2.81 -10.92 12.25
CA GLU A 73 -4.19 -11.23 11.87
C GLU A 73 -5.20 -10.49 12.75
N GLU A 74 -4.87 -10.29 14.03
CA GLU A 74 -5.70 -9.52 14.94
C GLU A 74 -5.72 -8.03 14.59
N LEU A 75 -4.56 -7.48 14.20
CA LEU A 75 -4.45 -6.11 13.72
C LEU A 75 -5.18 -5.92 12.39
N GLN A 76 -5.05 -6.90 11.48
CA GLN A 76 -5.69 -6.88 10.17
C GLN A 76 -7.21 -6.82 10.29
N LYS A 77 -7.83 -7.61 11.20
CA LYS A 77 -9.28 -7.57 11.43
C LYS A 77 -9.78 -6.19 11.83
N ASP A 78 -9.07 -5.53 12.75
CA ASP A 78 -9.46 -4.19 13.18
C ASP A 78 -9.26 -3.15 12.06
N LEU A 79 -8.22 -3.34 11.23
CA LEU A 79 -7.96 -2.48 10.08
C LEU A 79 -9.04 -2.65 9.00
N ASP A 80 -9.47 -3.88 8.72
CA ASP A 80 -10.53 -4.17 7.76
C ASP A 80 -11.84 -3.49 8.18
N VAL A 81 -12.19 -3.57 9.47
CA VAL A 81 -13.37 -2.88 10.03
C VAL A 81 -13.25 -1.35 9.95
N TRP A 82 -12.04 -0.80 9.99
CA TRP A 82 -11.82 0.65 9.81
C TRP A 82 -11.91 1.08 8.34
N LEU A 83 -11.60 0.18 7.39
CA LEU A 83 -11.65 0.44 5.95
C LEU A 83 -13.05 0.30 5.34
N ASP A 84 -13.94 -0.47 5.98
CA ASP A 84 -15.36 -0.65 5.62
C ASP A 84 -16.18 0.65 5.78
#